data_AF-A0A2D3C3J6-F1
#
_entry.id   AF-A0A2D3C3J6-F1
#
_cell.length_a   1.000
_cell.length_b   1.000
_cell.length_c   1.000
_cell.angle_alpha   90.00
_cell.angle_beta   90.00
_cell.angle_gamma   90.00
#
_symmetry.space_group_name_H-M   'P 1'
#
loop_
_entity.id
_entity.type
_entity.pdbx_description
1 polymer ?
#
loop_
_entity_poly.entity_id
_entity_poly.type
_entity_poly.pdbx_seq_one_letter_code
_entity_poly.pdbx_strand_id
1 'polypeptide(L)'
;MGSTRHLSLLYPRPREGEEIPVQFIDMEKKIAAWSPEIRKTLYFDAFDQAEGLKRIREVFVLRVYNWYRDGQSIIELTNDERMQFEDIFNKFLLYRGEIMYRRKKEGRRYKNYFVLVDDSYSKKDVNEWLLAERL
;
A
#
# COMPACT_ATOMS: atom_id res chain seq x y z
N MET A 1 -3.97 24.82 7.48
CA MET A 1 -3.47 23.57 6.87
C MET A 1 -4.10 22.40 7.61
N GLY A 2 -4.77 21.48 6.90
CA GLY A 2 -5.42 20.34 7.53
C GLY A 2 -4.41 19.39 8.17
N SER A 3 -4.78 18.74 9.28
CA SER A 3 -3.94 17.72 9.92
C SER A 3 -3.69 16.57 8.95
N THR A 4 -2.42 16.27 8.64
CA THR A 4 -1.98 15.11 7.82
C THR A 4 -1.91 13.81 8.63
N ARG A 5 -2.37 13.83 9.88
CA ARG A 5 -2.28 12.69 10.81
C ARG A 5 -2.96 11.42 10.29
N HIS A 6 -3.99 11.54 9.45
CA HIS A 6 -4.65 10.36 8.84
C HIS A 6 -3.81 9.69 7.74
N LEU A 7 -2.78 10.36 7.22
CA LEU A 7 -1.84 9.82 6.24
C LEU A 7 -0.72 9.01 6.90
N SER A 8 -0.35 9.32 8.15
CA SER A 8 0.75 8.65 8.89
C SER A 8 0.30 7.47 9.76
N LEU A 9 -0.96 7.05 9.65
CA LEU A 9 -1.49 5.90 10.40
C LEU A 9 -0.95 4.57 9.86
N LEU A 10 -1.00 3.54 10.71
CA LEU A 10 -0.76 2.15 10.26
C LEU A 10 -1.69 1.79 9.09
N TYR A 11 -2.95 2.24 9.15
CA TYR A 11 -3.90 2.13 8.05
C TYR A 11 -4.15 3.53 7.47
N PRO A 12 -3.34 3.98 6.50
CA PRO A 12 -3.46 5.32 5.95
C PRO A 12 -4.80 5.47 5.24
N ARG A 13 -5.42 6.65 5.36
CA ARG A 13 -6.71 6.93 4.71
C ARG A 13 -6.67 8.25 3.96
N PRO A 14 -5.96 8.33 2.82
CA PRO A 14 -6.04 9.49 1.95
C PRO A 14 -7.49 9.89 1.69
N ARG A 15 -7.77 11.17 1.82
CA ARG A 15 -9.04 11.79 1.46
C ARG A 15 -9.07 12.01 -0.05
N GLU A 16 -10.23 12.42 -0.54
CA GLU A 16 -10.36 12.77 -1.95
C GLU A 16 -9.42 13.94 -2.30
N GLY A 17 -8.63 13.77 -3.37
CA GLY A 17 -7.59 14.70 -3.77
C GLY A 17 -6.24 14.53 -3.05
N GLU A 18 -6.13 13.66 -2.05
CA GLU A 18 -4.86 13.35 -1.38
C GLU A 18 -4.23 12.08 -1.95
N GLU A 19 -2.89 12.07 -1.96
CA GLU A 19 -2.08 10.92 -2.30
C GLU A 19 -0.84 10.85 -1.40
N ILE A 20 -0.31 9.63 -1.22
CA ILE A 20 0.91 9.38 -0.47
C ILE A 20 1.87 8.55 -1.31
N PRO A 21 3.17 8.88 -1.35
CA PRO A 21 4.14 7.99 -1.94
C PRO A 21 4.29 6.76 -1.04
N VAL A 22 4.34 5.58 -1.66
CA VAL A 22 4.50 4.31 -0.98
C VAL A 22 5.54 3.46 -1.68
N GLN A 23 6.28 2.66 -0.90
CA GLN A 23 7.18 1.66 -1.45
C GLN A 23 6.72 0.26 -1.05
N PHE A 24 6.68 -0.65 -2.02
CA PHE A 24 6.30 -2.04 -1.79
C PHE A 24 7.27 -2.73 -0.82
N ILE A 25 6.72 -3.48 0.14
CA ILE A 25 7.51 -4.36 1.02
C ILE A 25 7.11 -5.81 0.76
N ASP A 26 5.84 -6.15 1.00
CA ASP A 26 5.31 -7.48 0.75
C ASP A 26 3.79 -7.42 0.51
N MET A 27 3.23 -8.55 0.08
CA MET A 27 1.79 -8.73 -0.03
C MET A 27 1.43 -10.18 0.26
N GLU A 28 0.47 -10.37 1.16
CA GLU A 28 0.00 -11.70 1.57
C GLU A 28 -1.51 -11.82 1.44
N LYS A 29 -1.98 -12.98 0.98
CA LYS A 29 -3.39 -13.33 1.04
C LYS A 29 -3.72 -13.79 2.46
N LYS A 30 -4.73 -13.18 3.10
CA LYS A 30 -5.13 -13.47 4.49
C LYS A 30 -6.64 -13.47 4.66
N ILE A 31 -7.11 -14.09 5.74
CA ILE A 31 -8.47 -13.94 6.24
C ILE A 31 -8.48 -12.82 7.28
N ALA A 32 -9.14 -11.71 6.95
CA ALA A 32 -9.34 -10.59 7.86
C ALA A 32 -10.65 -10.73 8.62
N ALA A 33 -10.59 -10.64 9.95
CA ALA A 33 -11.76 -10.69 10.81
C ALA A 33 -11.69 -9.65 11.94
N TRP A 34 -12.82 -9.04 12.26
CA TRP A 34 -12.95 -8.04 13.32
C TRP A 34 -13.20 -8.72 14.67
N SER A 35 -12.29 -8.53 15.61
CA SER A 35 -12.52 -8.90 17.01
C SER A 35 -13.31 -7.82 17.74
N PRO A 36 -14.54 -8.12 18.23
CA PRO A 36 -15.31 -7.17 19.02
C PRO A 36 -14.66 -6.88 20.39
N GLU A 37 -13.90 -7.83 20.93
CA GLU A 37 -13.27 -7.73 22.25
C GLU A 37 -12.14 -6.70 22.26
N ILE A 38 -11.19 -6.82 21.33
CA ILE A 38 -10.04 -5.91 21.24
C ILE A 38 -10.25 -4.75 20.26
N ARG A 39 -11.42 -4.71 19.58
CA ARG A 39 -11.81 -3.68 18.61
C ARG A 39 -10.76 -3.45 17.51
N LYS A 40 -10.25 -4.53 16.93
CA LYS A 40 -9.26 -4.52 15.86
C LYS A 40 -9.56 -5.61 14.82
N THR A 41 -9.09 -5.39 13.60
CA THR A 41 -8.98 -6.45 12.59
C THR A 41 -7.78 -7.34 12.93
N LEU A 42 -7.99 -8.64 12.90
CA LEU A 42 -6.98 -9.70 13.01
C LEU A 42 -6.85 -10.37 11.64
N TYR A 43 -5.66 -10.91 11.35
CA TYR A 43 -5.34 -11.57 10.09
C TYR A 43 -4.92 -13.01 10.37
N PHE A 44 -5.47 -13.93 9.59
CA PHE A 44 -5.26 -15.37 9.73
C PHE A 44 -4.90 -15.99 8.38
N ASP A 45 -4.32 -17.18 8.41
CA ASP A 45 -3.99 -17.94 7.20
C ASP A 45 -5.18 -18.77 6.70
N ALA A 46 -6.11 -19.13 7.61
CA ALA A 46 -7.29 -19.94 7.29
C ALA A 46 -8.57 -19.44 7.99
N PHE A 47 -9.74 -19.82 7.46
CA PHE A 47 -11.05 -19.34 7.91
C PHE A 47 -11.47 -19.88 9.27
N ASP A 48 -11.11 -21.12 9.58
CA ASP A 48 -11.34 -21.79 10.86
C ASP A 48 -10.69 -21.05 12.03
N GLN A 49 -9.53 -20.43 11.81
CA GLN A 49 -8.84 -19.61 12.80
C GLN A 49 -9.61 -18.31 13.17
N ALA A 50 -10.59 -17.90 12.35
CA ALA A 50 -11.39 -16.70 12.55
C ALA A 50 -12.77 -16.98 13.19
N GLU A 51 -13.02 -18.20 13.66
CA GLU A 51 -14.29 -18.59 14.28
C GLU A 51 -14.66 -17.67 15.47
N GLY A 52 -15.94 -17.32 15.58
CA GLY A 52 -16.44 -16.41 16.61
C GLY A 52 -16.17 -14.92 16.37
N LEU A 53 -15.36 -14.56 15.35
CA LEU A 53 -15.10 -13.17 14.98
C LEU A 53 -16.14 -12.64 13.99
N LYS A 54 -16.15 -11.31 13.77
CA LYS A 54 -17.13 -10.64 12.90
C LYS A 54 -16.50 -10.20 11.58
N ARG A 55 -17.32 -10.00 10.54
CA ARG A 55 -16.88 -9.43 9.25
C ARG A 55 -15.70 -10.19 8.61
N ILE A 56 -15.74 -11.51 8.71
CA ILE A 56 -14.75 -12.43 8.15
C ILE A 56 -14.77 -12.29 6.63
N ARG A 57 -13.60 -12.02 6.05
CA ARG A 57 -13.43 -11.85 4.60
C ARG A 57 -12.00 -12.16 4.19
N GLU A 58 -11.85 -12.65 2.97
CA GLU A 58 -10.55 -12.79 2.34
C GLU A 58 -10.08 -11.41 1.82
N VAL A 59 -8.82 -11.08 2.06
CA VAL A 59 -8.18 -9.84 1.58
C VAL A 59 -6.74 -10.11 1.18
N PHE A 60 -6.17 -9.19 0.40
CA PHE A 60 -4.73 -9.10 0.24
C PHE A 60 -4.20 -7.99 1.13
N VAL A 61 -3.32 -8.34 2.06
CA VAL A 61 -2.67 -7.42 2.98
C VAL A 61 -1.39 -6.94 2.30
N LEU A 62 -1.43 -5.72 1.75
CA LEU A 62 -0.27 -5.06 1.16
C LEU A 62 0.47 -4.29 2.26
N ARG A 63 1.73 -4.63 2.52
CA ARG A 63 2.61 -3.83 3.37
C ARG A 63 3.45 -2.90 2.51
N VAL A 64 3.49 -1.65 2.94
CA VAL A 64 4.26 -0.60 2.27
C VAL A 64 5.05 0.20 3.28
N TYR A 65 6.19 0.73 2.84
CA TYR A 65 6.82 1.83 3.54
C TYR A 65 6.07 3.13 3.18
N ASN A 66 5.59 3.83 4.20
CA ASN A 66 4.81 5.05 4.10
C ASN A 66 5.66 6.23 4.57
N TRP A 67 6.02 7.09 3.63
CA TRP A 67 6.90 8.24 3.87
C TRP A 67 6.31 9.27 4.85
N TYR A 68 4.98 9.37 4.96
CA TYR A 68 4.35 10.24 5.97
C TYR A 68 4.45 9.68 7.39
N ARG A 69 4.59 8.36 7.51
CA ARG A 69 4.74 7.65 8.78
C ARG A 69 6.21 7.48 9.20
N ASP A 70 7.13 7.59 8.24
CA ASP A 70 8.52 7.12 8.36
C ASP A 70 8.54 5.67 8.87
N GLY A 71 7.77 4.80 8.20
CA GLY A 71 7.63 3.41 8.63
C GLY A 71 6.56 2.64 7.89
N GLN A 72 6.28 1.44 8.37
CA GLN A 72 5.36 0.53 7.69
C GLN A 72 3.90 0.90 7.88
N SER A 73 3.13 0.78 6.80
CA SER A 73 1.68 0.87 6.75
C SER A 73 1.09 -0.37 6.05
N ILE A 74 -0.19 -0.61 6.32
CA ILE A 74 -0.97 -1.74 5.79
C ILE A 74 -2.13 -1.18 4.97
N ILE A 75 -2.30 -1.72 3.77
CA ILE A 75 -3.44 -1.45 2.88
C ILE A 75 -4.11 -2.79 2.57
N GLU A 76 -5.39 -2.93 2.92
CA GLU A 76 -6.18 -4.10 2.54
C GLU A 76 -6.73 -3.90 1.14
N LEU A 77 -6.46 -4.85 0.25
CA LEU A 77 -6.91 -4.83 -1.14
C LEU A 77 -7.95 -5.93 -1.41
N THR A 78 -8.94 -5.60 -2.23
CA THR A 78 -9.75 -6.61 -2.93
C THR A 78 -8.94 -7.26 -4.05
N ASN A 79 -9.47 -8.31 -4.68
CA ASN A 79 -8.80 -8.92 -5.83
C ASN A 79 -8.59 -7.93 -6.99
N ASP A 80 -9.58 -7.09 -7.29
CA ASP A 80 -9.48 -6.10 -8.37
C ASP A 80 -8.42 -5.03 -8.04
N GLU A 81 -8.39 -4.57 -6.78
CA GLU A 81 -7.40 -3.59 -6.32
C GLU A 81 -5.98 -4.18 -6.30
N ARG A 82 -5.83 -5.46 -5.95
CA ARG A 82 -4.57 -6.20 -6.07
C ARG A 82 -4.10 -6.25 -7.51
N MET A 83 -4.96 -6.65 -8.44
CA MET A 83 -4.60 -6.72 -9.87
C MET A 83 -4.18 -5.34 -10.40
N GLN A 84 -4.87 -4.27 -9.97
CA GLN A 84 -4.52 -2.90 -10.31
C GLN A 84 -3.15 -2.51 -9.73
N PHE A 85 -2.85 -2.88 -8.48
CA PHE A 85 -1.54 -2.66 -7.88
C PHE A 85 -0.43 -3.43 -8.62
N GLU A 86 -0.63 -4.70 -8.94
CA GLU A 86 0.35 -5.53 -9.64
C GLU A 86 0.69 -4.97 -11.03
N ASP A 87 -0.29 -4.46 -11.78
CA ASP A 87 -0.03 -3.77 -13.05
C ASP A 87 0.86 -2.53 -12.87
N ILE A 88 0.60 -1.72 -11.84
CA ILE A 88 1.42 -0.54 -11.51
C ILE A 88 2.81 -0.96 -11.04
N PHE A 89 2.93 -1.99 -10.21
CA PHE A 89 4.20 -2.48 -9.72
C PHE A 89 5.06 -3.05 -10.86
N ASN A 90 4.47 -3.79 -11.80
CA ASN A 90 5.15 -4.26 -13.00
C ASN A 90 5.64 -3.08 -13.85
N LYS A 91 4.84 -2.03 -14.01
CA LYS A 91 5.27 -0.80 -14.68
C LYS A 91 6.42 -0.11 -13.95
N PHE A 92 6.38 -0.04 -12.62
CA PHE A 92 7.47 0.51 -11.80
C PHE A 92 8.77 -0.29 -11.99
N LEU A 93 8.69 -1.62 -12.07
CA LEU A 93 9.86 -2.46 -12.33
C LEU A 93 10.47 -2.24 -13.72
N LEU A 94 9.69 -1.80 -14.70
CA LEU A 94 10.18 -1.51 -16.06
C LEU A 94 10.65 -0.08 -16.24
N TYR A 95 9.86 0.89 -15.77
CA TYR A 95 10.02 2.30 -16.10
C TYR A 95 10.61 3.14 -14.95
N ARG A 96 10.74 2.57 -13.74
CA ARG A 96 11.08 3.29 -12.51
C ARG A 96 10.05 4.41 -12.22
N GLY A 97 10.36 5.29 -11.26
CA GLY A 97 9.47 6.35 -10.78
C GLY A 97 8.98 6.09 -9.34
N GLU A 98 7.87 6.73 -8.97
CA GLU A 98 7.29 6.62 -7.64
C GLU A 98 5.85 6.06 -7.69
N ILE A 99 5.54 5.13 -6.79
CA ILE A 99 4.17 4.61 -6.65
C ILE A 99 3.40 5.50 -5.68
N MET A 100 2.34 6.13 -6.17
CA MET A 100 1.45 6.99 -5.40
C MET A 100 0.17 6.23 -5.04
N TYR A 101 -0.12 6.11 -3.75
CA TYR A 101 -1.37 5.56 -3.22
C TYR A 101 -2.39 6.67 -2.95
N ARG A 102 -3.60 6.48 -3.45
CA ARG A 102 -4.76 7.34 -3.20
C ARG A 102 -6.02 6.51 -3.00
N ARG A 103 -7.10 7.16 -2.56
CA ARG A 103 -8.43 6.55 -2.46
C ARG A 103 -9.40 7.24 -3.42
N LYS A 104 -10.05 6.46 -4.28
CA LYS A 104 -11.07 6.97 -5.22
C LYS A 104 -12.45 6.57 -4.73
N LYS A 105 -13.39 7.52 -4.72
CA LYS A 105 -14.78 7.24 -4.40
C LYS A 105 -15.47 6.67 -5.64
N GLU A 106 -15.93 5.43 -5.55
CA GLU A 106 -16.73 4.77 -6.60
C GLU A 106 -18.10 4.41 -6.02
N GLY A 107 -19.13 5.16 -6.45
CA GLY A 107 -20.46 5.06 -5.88
C GLY A 107 -20.46 5.35 -4.38
N ARG A 108 -20.85 4.36 -3.57
CA ARG A 108 -20.94 4.47 -2.10
C ARG A 108 -19.67 4.04 -1.36
N ARG A 109 -18.66 3.51 -2.06
CA ARG A 109 -17.45 2.95 -1.44
C ARG A 109 -16.21 3.69 -1.93
N TYR A 110 -15.17 3.68 -1.10
CA TYR A 110 -13.85 4.09 -1.54
C TYR A 110 -13.08 2.84 -1.96
N LYS A 111 -12.41 2.92 -3.10
CA LYS A 111 -11.43 1.94 -3.54
C LYS A 111 -10.02 2.44 -3.35
N ASN A 112 -9.12 1.52 -3.06
CA ASN A 112 -7.69 1.75 -3.10
C ASN A 112 -7.24 1.89 -4.56
N TYR A 113 -6.39 2.86 -4.85
CA TYR A 113 -5.93 3.09 -6.21
C TYR A 113 -4.48 3.54 -6.21
N PHE A 114 -3.69 2.95 -7.10
CA PHE A 114 -2.26 3.21 -7.22
C PHE A 114 -1.94 3.81 -8.58
N VAL A 115 -0.95 4.70 -8.64
CA VAL A 115 -0.47 5.29 -9.89
C VAL A 115 1.04 5.33 -9.86
N LEU A 116 1.67 5.01 -11.00
CA LEU A 116 3.08 5.29 -11.20
C LEU A 116 3.21 6.73 -11.70
N VAL A 117 3.94 7.55 -10.95
CA VAL A 117 4.33 8.89 -11.39
C VAL A 117 5.78 8.82 -11.81
N ASP A 118 6.07 9.34 -13.01
CA ASP A 118 7.44 9.46 -13.48
C ASP A 118 8.14 10.48 -12.59
N ASP A 119 9.15 10.00 -11.87
CA ASP A 119 9.96 10.90 -11.07
C ASP A 119 10.95 11.55 -12.03
N SER A 120 10.56 12.69 -12.60
CA SER A 120 11.41 13.54 -13.42
C SER A 120 12.63 14.12 -12.66
N TYR A 121 12.99 13.57 -11.48
CA TYR A 121 14.34 13.62 -10.96
C TYR A 121 15.26 12.97 -11.97
N SER A 122 15.75 13.84 -12.87
CA SER A 122 16.77 13.64 -13.89
C SER A 122 17.35 12.23 -13.90
N LYS A 123 17.27 11.58 -15.07
CA LYS A 123 18.40 10.81 -15.60
C LYS A 123 19.67 11.69 -15.53
N LYS A 124 20.21 11.93 -14.34
CA LYS A 124 21.65 12.01 -14.19
C LYS A 124 22.04 10.58 -14.47
N ASP A 125 22.70 10.39 -15.60
CA ASP A 125 23.47 9.20 -15.87
C ASP A 125 24.16 8.81 -14.57
N VAL A 126 23.59 7.81 -13.88
CA VAL A 126 24.28 7.17 -12.77
C VAL A 126 25.38 6.44 -13.48
N ASN A 127 26.50 7.12 -13.57
CA ASN A 127 27.72 6.63 -14.14
C ASN A 127 28.01 5.31 -13.38
N GLU A 128 27.79 4.17 -14.05
CA GLU A 128 28.07 2.82 -13.54
C GLU A 128 29.59 2.67 -13.39
N TRP A 129 30.16 3.36 -12.41
CA TRP A 129 31.52 3.11 -11.97
C TRP A 129 31.39 2.29 -10.70
N LEU A 130 32.01 1.12 -10.69
CA LEU A 130 32.09 0.31 -9.50
C LEU A 130 32.94 1.09 -8.49
N LEU A 131 32.49 1.19 -7.22
CA LEU A 131 33.28 1.76 -6.14
C LEU A 131 34.68 1.12 -6.01
N ALA A 132 34.82 -0.13 -6.49
CA ALA A 132 36.07 -0.86 -6.56
C ALA A 132 37.10 -0.26 -7.54
N GLU A 133 36.68 0.56 -8.50
CA GLU A 133 37.57 1.20 -9.49
C GLU A 133 38.21 2.50 -8.97
N ARG A 134 37.91 2.87 -7.72
CA ARG A 134 38.33 4.14 -7.11
C ARG A 134 39.21 3.97 -5.86
N LEU A 135 39.64 2.74 -5.56
CA LEU A 135 40.56 2.41 -4.47
C LEU A 135 41.93 2.00 -4.99
#